data_AF-A0A3D5USD4-F1
#
_entry.id   AF-A0A3D5USD4-F1
#
_cell.length_a   1.000
_cell.length_b   1.000
_cell.length_c   1.000
_cell.angle_alpha   90.00
_cell.angle_beta   90.00
_cell.angle_gamma   90.00
#
_symmetry.space_group_name_H-M   'P 1'
#
loop_
_entity.id
_entity.type
_entity.pdbx_description
1 polymer ?
#
loop_
_entity_poly.entity_id
_entity_poly.type
_entity_poly.pdbx_seq_one_letter_code
_entity_poly.pdbx_strand_id
1 'polypeptide(L)'
;MGAGFVLAVIVTTVLGSIAHTQFVLAGLIGLGIEITVSDRLSTTLQDIAGMGPMFGMIVAIAFLIAMPAATLVYRFAGMLRYLVYGVAGA
;
A
#
# COMPACT_ATOMS: atom_id res chain seq x y z
N MET A 1 -4.85 15.00 12.20
CA MET A 1 -5.02 13.94 11.18
C MET A 1 -6.43 14.08 10.62
N GLY A 2 -6.58 14.24 9.31
CA GLY A 2 -7.89 14.49 8.67
C GLY A 2 -8.51 13.23 8.05
N ALA A 3 -9.73 13.35 7.50
CA ALA A 3 -10.42 12.27 6.80
C ALA A 3 -9.58 11.65 5.66
N GLY A 4 -8.78 12.45 4.96
CA GLY A 4 -7.86 11.95 3.92
C GLY A 4 -6.81 10.97 4.44
N PHE A 5 -6.32 11.13 5.67
CA PHE A 5 -5.38 10.19 6.27
C PHE A 5 -6.04 8.82 6.51
N VAL A 6 -7.23 8.84 7.12
CA VAL A 6 -7.98 7.61 7.42
C VAL A 6 -8.33 6.87 6.14
N LEU A 7 -8.81 7.58 5.12
CA LEU A 7 -9.09 7.01 3.81
C LEU A 7 -7.84 6.42 3.16
N ALA A 8 -6.71 7.13 3.21
CA ALA A 8 -5.46 6.65 2.66
C ALA A 8 -4.99 5.36 3.35
N VAL A 9 -5.09 5.26 4.69
CA VAL A 9 -4.79 4.03 5.43
C VAL A 9 -5.70 2.90 4.97
N ILE A 10 -7.02 3.08 5.00
CA ILE A 10 -7.99 2.03 4.63
C ILE A 10 -7.74 1.54 3.21
N VAL A 11 -7.63 2.45 2.24
CA VAL A 11 -7.43 2.10 0.82
C VAL A 11 -6.10 1.36 0.63
N THR A 12 -5.01 1.85 1.23
CA THR A 12 -3.69 1.23 1.11
C THR A 12 -3.68 -0.15 1.75
N THR A 13 -4.32 -0.32 2.90
CA THR A 13 -4.46 -1.62 3.57
C THR A 13 -5.23 -2.61 2.71
N VAL A 14 -6.39 -2.23 2.18
CA VAL A 14 -7.20 -3.12 1.35
C VAL A 14 -6.45 -3.50 0.08
N LEU A 15 -5.89 -2.53 -0.65
CA LEU A 15 -5.14 -2.80 -1.88
C LEU A 15 -3.89 -3.64 -1.61
N GLY A 16 -3.15 -3.34 -0.55
CA GLY A 16 -1.96 -4.10 -0.18
C GLY A 16 -2.28 -5.53 0.26
N SER A 17 -3.36 -5.73 1.02
CA SER A 17 -3.85 -7.08 1.37
C SER A 17 -4.22 -7.88 0.13
N ILE A 18 -4.99 -7.29 -0.81
CA ILE A 18 -5.34 -7.94 -2.08
C ILE A 18 -4.08 -8.32 -2.85
N ALA A 19 -3.16 -7.38 -3.06
CA ALA A 19 -1.91 -7.63 -3.79
C ALA A 19 -1.09 -8.75 -3.13
N HIS A 20 -0.95 -8.71 -1.80
CA HIS A 20 -0.25 -9.73 -1.04
C HIS A 20 -0.87 -11.12 -1.24
N THR A 21 -2.19 -11.25 -1.14
CA THR A 21 -2.89 -12.51 -1.44
C THR A 21 -2.59 -12.98 -2.86
N GLN A 22 -2.66 -12.10 -3.85
CA GLN A 22 -2.41 -12.50 -5.24
C GLN A 22 -0.96 -12.97 -5.46
N PHE A 23 0.03 -12.35 -4.80
CA PHE A 23 1.43 -12.81 -4.86
C PHE A 23 1.60 -14.21 -4.26
N VAL A 24 0.98 -14.48 -3.11
CA VAL A 24 1.02 -15.80 -2.47
C VAL A 24 0.36 -16.85 -3.37
N LEU A 25 -0.85 -16.58 -3.87
CA LEU A 25 -1.57 -17.50 -4.75
C LEU A 25 -0.83 -17.75 -6.07
N ALA A 26 -0.18 -16.73 -6.64
CA ALA A 26 0.64 -16.89 -7.84
C ALA A 26 1.84 -17.82 -7.58
N GLY A 27 2.48 -17.71 -6.41
CA GLY A 27 3.54 -18.62 -5.99
C GLY A 27 3.05 -20.07 -5.88
N LEU A 28 1.89 -20.29 -5.29
CA LEU A 28 1.28 -21.61 -5.17
C LEU A 28 0.93 -22.22 -6.54
N ILE A 29 0.37 -21.42 -7.46
CA ILE A 29 0.13 -21.86 -8.85
C ILE A 29 1.43 -22.23 -9.54
N GLY A 30 2.51 -21.48 -9.31
CA GLY A 30 3.85 -21.81 -9.82
C GLY A 30 4.42 -23.14 -9.30
N LEU A 31 3.91 -23.63 -8.17
CA LEU A 31 4.24 -24.94 -7.60
C LEU A 31 3.30 -26.08 -8.09
N GLY A 32 2.39 -25.78 -9.03
CA GLY A 32 1.45 -26.75 -9.59
C GLY A 32 0.19 -26.97 -8.74
N ILE A 33 -0.08 -26.09 -7.76
CA ILE A 33 -1.31 -26.15 -6.97
C ILE A 33 -2.44 -25.53 -7.80
N GLU A 34 -3.50 -26.31 -8.03
CA GLU A 34 -4.71 -25.79 -8.67
C GLU A 34 -5.49 -24.92 -7.68
N ILE A 35 -5.80 -23.69 -8.10
CA ILE A 35 -6.54 -22.72 -7.29
C ILE A 35 -7.71 -22.22 -8.11
N THR A 36 -8.92 -22.49 -7.66
CA THR A 36 -10.13 -22.05 -8.37
C THR A 36 -10.37 -20.56 -8.16
N VAL A 37 -11.16 -19.92 -9.03
CA VAL A 37 -11.54 -18.51 -8.86
C VAL A 37 -12.29 -18.28 -7.54
N SER A 38 -13.07 -19.27 -7.09
CA SER A 38 -13.76 -19.23 -5.79
C SER A 38 -12.76 -19.19 -4.63
N ASP A 39 -11.71 -20.02 -4.68
CA ASP A 39 -10.66 -20.02 -3.66
C ASP A 39 -9.94 -18.68 -3.62
N ARG A 40 -9.61 -18.11 -4.79
CA ARG A 40 -8.98 -16.78 -4.86
C ARG A 40 -9.80 -15.72 -4.15
N LEU A 41 -11.12 -15.69 -4.40
CA LEU A 41 -12.01 -14.71 -3.79
C LEU A 41 -12.15 -14.94 -2.28
N SER A 42 -12.36 -16.19 -1.86
CA SER A 42 -12.50 -16.55 -0.45
C SER A 42 -11.23 -16.21 0.33
N THR A 43 -10.06 -16.61 -0.17
CA THR A 43 -8.77 -16.31 0.47
C THR A 43 -8.51 -14.81 0.52
N THR A 44 -8.85 -14.05 -0.52
CA THR A 44 -8.68 -12.59 -0.51
C THR A 44 -9.56 -11.93 0.57
N LEU A 45 -10.83 -12.32 0.68
CA LEU A 45 -11.72 -11.80 1.72
C LEU A 45 -11.22 -12.17 3.12
N GLN A 46 -10.73 -13.39 3.27
CA GLN A 46 -10.21 -13.90 4.54
C GLN A 46 -8.91 -13.20 4.95
N ASP A 47 -8.03 -12.90 4.01
CA ASP A 47 -6.81 -12.12 4.26
C ASP A 47 -7.13 -10.66 4.59
N ILE A 48 -8.09 -10.02 3.90
CA ILE A 48 -8.54 -8.67 4.25
C ILE A 48 -9.08 -8.64 5.68
N ALA A 49 -9.87 -9.62 6.09
CA ALA A 49 -10.44 -9.66 7.44
C ALA A 49 -9.41 -10.07 8.52
N GLY A 50 -8.55 -11.05 8.21
CA GLY A 50 -7.60 -11.62 9.16
C GLY A 50 -6.31 -10.79 9.29
N MET A 51 -5.67 -10.46 8.16
CA MET A 51 -4.42 -9.69 8.12
C MET A 51 -4.69 -8.18 8.14
N GLY A 52 -5.77 -7.72 7.51
CA GLY A 52 -6.05 -6.30 7.31
C GLY A 52 -5.94 -5.41 8.56
N PRO A 53 -6.43 -5.80 9.75
CA PRO A 53 -6.29 -4.98 10.95
C PRO A 53 -4.83 -4.74 11.36
N MET A 54 -4.00 -5.81 11.38
CA MET A 54 -2.59 -5.71 11.73
C MET A 54 -1.82 -4.93 10.66
N PHE A 55 -2.05 -5.25 9.39
CA PHE A 55 -1.42 -4.55 8.27
C PHE A 55 -1.83 -3.07 8.24
N GLY A 56 -3.08 -2.75 8.56
CA GLY A 56 -3.57 -1.38 8.67
C GLY A 56 -2.91 -0.57 9.77
N MET A 57 -2.60 -1.17 10.91
CA MET A 57 -1.79 -0.50 11.93
C MET A 57 -0.38 -0.17 11.42
N ILE A 58 0.26 -1.11 10.71
CA ILE A 58 1.59 -0.89 10.12
C ILE A 58 1.52 0.24 9.08
N VAL A 59 0.53 0.22 8.20
CA VAL A 59 0.31 1.28 7.18
C VAL A 59 0.06 2.63 7.85
N ALA A 60 -0.75 2.68 8.91
CA ALA A 60 -1.01 3.91 9.65
C ALA A 60 0.26 4.50 10.26
N ILE A 61 1.11 3.67 10.87
CA ILE A 61 2.40 4.09 11.43
C ILE A 61 3.35 4.55 10.30
N ALA A 62 3.37 3.83 9.18
CA ALA A 62 4.18 4.23 8.02
C ALA A 62 3.75 5.61 7.49
N PHE A 63 2.44 5.85 7.34
CA PHE A 63 1.93 7.15 6.88
C PHE A 63 2.10 8.27 7.90
N LEU A 64 2.04 7.94 9.20
CA LEU A 64 2.38 8.86 10.28
C LEU A 64 3.81 9.41 10.16
N ILE A 65 4.74 8.59 9.67
CA ILE A 65 6.14 8.98 9.45
C ILE A 65 6.31 9.64 8.07
N ALA A 66 5.64 9.12 7.05
CA ALA A 66 5.77 9.59 5.68
C ALA A 66 5.21 11.01 5.47
N MET A 67 4.12 11.39 6.16
CA MET A 67 3.53 12.73 5.99
C MET A 67 4.42 13.88 6.49
N PRO A 68 5.04 13.79 7.69
CA PRO A 68 6.07 14.73 8.11
C PRO A 68 7.26 14.77 7.14
N ALA A 69 7.72 13.61 6.67
CA ALA A 69 8.81 13.53 5.70
C ALA A 69 8.45 14.23 4.39
N ALA A 70 7.24 14.00 3.85
CA ALA A 70 6.75 14.67 2.66
C ALA A 70 6.63 16.19 2.85
N THR A 71 6.22 16.64 4.04
CA THR A 71 6.18 18.08 4.38
C THR A 71 7.59 18.67 4.41
N LEU A 72 8.56 17.95 4.99
CA LEU A 72 9.95 18.37 5.02
C LEU A 72 10.53 18.49 3.61
N VAL A 73 10.32 17.46 2.79
CA VAL A 73 10.70 17.44 1.38
C VAL A 73 10.06 18.61 0.64
N TYR A 74 8.75 18.87 0.82
CA TYR A 74 8.08 20.00 0.20
C TYR A 74 8.71 21.34 0.60
N ARG A 75 9.07 21.53 1.87
CA ARG A 75 9.71 22.77 2.35
C ARG A 75 11.10 22.97 1.75
N PHE A 76 11.90 21.91 1.60
CA PHE A 76 13.22 22.01 0.98
C PHE A 76 13.17 22.06 -0.55
N ALA A 77 12.27 21.30 -1.18
CA ALA A 77 12.06 21.29 -2.62
C ALA A 77 11.39 22.57 -3.13
N GLY A 78 10.62 23.30 -2.31
CA GLY A 78 10.12 24.63 -2.66
C GLY A 78 11.22 25.64 -2.99
N MET A 79 12.41 25.49 -2.37
CA MET A 79 13.61 26.27 -2.69
C MET A 79 14.33 25.77 -3.95
N LEU A 80 14.10 24.51 -4.35
CA LEU A 80 14.79 23.81 -5.43
C LEU A 80 13.90 23.40 -6.61
N ARG A 81 12.67 23.93 -6.65
CA ARG A 81 11.60 23.58 -7.60
C ARG A 81 12.05 23.54 -9.06
N TYR A 82 12.92 24.44 -9.49
CA TYR A 82 13.45 24.46 -10.85
C TYR A 82 14.45 23.32 -11.16
N LEU A 83 15.24 22.89 -10.18
CA LEU A 83 16.20 21.79 -10.37
C LEU A 83 15.52 20.42 -10.35
N VAL A 84 14.48 20.25 -9.53
CA VAL A 84 13.75 18.97 -9.42
C VAL A 84 12.92 18.69 -10.68
N TYR A 85 12.26 19.70 -11.27
CA TYR A 85 11.57 19.53 -12.55
C TYR A 85 12.54 19.27 -13.72
N GLY A 86 13.77 19.78 -13.64
CA GLY A 86 14.81 19.51 -14.64
C GLY A 86 15.27 18.05 -14.65
N VAL A 87 15.36 17.39 -13.49
CA VAL A 87 15.84 15.99 -13.38
C VAL A 87 14.72 14.96 -13.48
N ALA A 88 13.48 15.35 -13.16
CA ALA A 88 12.32 14.44 -13.27
C ALA A 88 11.76 14.31 -14.70
N GLY A 89 12.23 15.12 -15.66
CA GLY A 89 11.67 15.17 -17.02
C GLY A 89 12.65 15.49 -18.14
N ALA A 90 13.97 15.37 -17.93
CA ALA A 90 14.97 15.44 -19.01
C ALA A 90 15.65 14.07 -19.19
#